data_AF-A0A2N1HWW9-F1
#
_entry.id   AF-A0A2N1HWW9-F1
#
_cell.length_a   1.000
_cell.length_b   1.000
_cell.length_c   1.000
_cell.angle_alpha   90.00
_cell.angle_beta   90.00
_cell.angle_gamma   90.00
#
_symmetry.space_group_name_H-M   'P 1'
#
loop_
_entity.id
_entity.type
_entity.pdbx_description
1 polymer ?
#
loop_
_entity_poly.entity_id
_entity_poly.type
_entity_poly.pdbx_seq_one_letter_code
_entity_poly.pdbx_strand_id
1 'polypeptide(L)'
;MTVLKTKDICEALNIKRHQLRAWTDALTPYSKQTTHARSARRFDTGDLLFFATVQHIEKKFGLSISVFAKLSQCIYDTVRSPRTINDHERIFLDINSQRCFITDTLYINAEGMLVDIAPVKKLVSGFLGLTPTQEEIHFGLAKVS
;
A
#
# COMPACT_ATOMS: atom_id res chain seq x y z
N MET A 1 -15.78 -6.40 -6.68
CA MET A 1 -14.91 -6.04 -5.54
C MET A 1 -14.31 -7.34 -5.01
N THR A 2 -12.99 -7.51 -5.14
CA THR A 2 -12.30 -8.72 -4.67
C THR A 2 -12.25 -8.72 -3.15
N VAL A 3 -12.79 -9.77 -2.52
CA VAL A 3 -12.77 -9.93 -1.07
C VAL A 3 -11.57 -10.77 -0.68
N LEU A 4 -10.62 -10.15 0.01
CA LEU A 4 -9.41 -10.77 0.54
C LEU A 4 -9.62 -11.18 2.01
N LYS A 5 -8.95 -12.23 2.43
CA LYS A 5 -8.90 -12.74 3.81
C LYS A 5 -7.52 -12.49 4.39
N THR A 6 -7.37 -12.66 5.71
CA THR A 6 -6.08 -12.58 6.42
C THR A 6 -4.96 -13.35 5.72
N LYS A 7 -5.24 -14.56 5.21
CA LYS A 7 -4.24 -15.37 4.50
C LYS A 7 -3.71 -14.68 3.25
N ASP A 8 -4.59 -14.01 2.50
CA ASP A 8 -4.27 -13.38 1.22
C ASP A 8 -3.41 -12.14 1.47
N ILE A 9 -3.72 -11.35 2.52
CA ILE A 9 -2.87 -10.23 2.96
C ILE A 9 -1.50 -10.73 3.45
N CYS A 10 -1.46 -11.78 4.26
CA CYS A 10 -0.21 -12.35 4.74
C CYS A 10 0.68 -12.88 3.61
N GLU A 11 0.07 -13.53 2.62
CA GLU A 11 0.74 -14.07 1.44
C GLU A 11 1.29 -12.93 0.57
N ALA A 12 0.44 -11.97 0.20
CA ALA A 12 0.81 -10.82 -0.64
C ALA A 12 1.98 -10.01 -0.06
N LEU A 13 1.98 -9.80 1.27
CA LEU A 13 2.98 -8.99 1.95
C LEU A 13 4.15 -9.81 2.50
N ASN A 14 4.11 -11.14 2.38
CA ASN A 14 5.06 -12.06 3.02
C ASN A 14 5.24 -11.74 4.52
N ILE A 15 4.13 -11.64 5.25
CA ILE A 15 4.10 -11.36 6.69
C ILE A 15 3.41 -12.48 7.48
N LYS A 16 3.76 -12.60 8.74
CA LYS A 16 3.10 -13.54 9.66
C LYS A 16 1.79 -12.94 10.18
N ARG A 17 0.82 -13.79 10.52
CA ARG A 17 -0.50 -13.37 11.05
C ARG A 17 -0.42 -12.44 12.26
N HIS A 18 0.57 -12.62 13.14
CA HIS A 18 0.74 -11.76 14.31
C HIS A 18 1.16 -10.33 13.94
N GLN A 19 1.90 -10.13 12.84
CA GLN A 19 2.27 -8.79 12.36
C GLN A 19 1.03 -8.07 11.84
N LEU A 20 0.23 -8.76 11.01
CA LEU A 20 -1.04 -8.22 10.54
C LEU A 20 -1.98 -7.90 11.71
N ARG A 21 -2.03 -8.76 12.73
CA ARG A 21 -2.82 -8.51 13.95
C ARG A 21 -2.36 -7.25 14.67
N ALA A 22 -1.05 -7.09 14.89
CA ALA A 22 -0.49 -5.90 15.51
C ALA A 22 -0.89 -4.63 14.74
N TRP A 23 -0.83 -4.66 13.41
CA TRP A 23 -1.31 -3.56 12.57
C TRP A 23 -2.81 -3.33 12.72
N THR A 24 -3.65 -4.36 12.67
CA THR A 24 -5.10 -4.17 12.82
C THR A 24 -5.52 -3.69 14.20
N ASP A 25 -4.72 -3.99 15.23
CA ASP A 25 -4.99 -3.56 16.61
C ASP A 25 -4.53 -2.11 16.84
N ALA A 26 -3.52 -1.62 16.12
CA ALA A 26 -2.95 -0.27 16.29
C ALA A 26 -3.41 0.77 15.24
N LEU A 27 -3.64 0.36 14.00
CA LEU A 27 -3.83 1.26 12.87
C LEU A 27 -5.33 1.50 12.58
N THR A 28 -5.71 2.78 12.49
CA THR A 28 -7.04 3.20 12.07
C THR A 28 -7.18 2.98 10.55
N PRO A 29 -8.35 2.54 10.02
CA PRO A 29 -9.64 2.35 10.71
C PRO A 29 -9.81 1.05 11.50
N TYR A 30 -8.94 0.06 11.32
CA TYR A 30 -9.15 -1.29 11.86
C TYR A 30 -9.15 -1.38 13.39
N SER A 31 -8.35 -0.55 14.06
CA SER A 31 -8.28 -0.47 15.51
C SER A 31 -9.57 0.07 16.14
N LYS A 32 -10.36 0.85 15.37
CA LYS A 32 -11.66 1.39 15.79
C LYS A 32 -12.84 0.49 15.40
N GLN A 33 -12.61 -0.54 14.58
CA GLN A 33 -13.66 -1.45 14.15
C GLN A 33 -13.90 -2.55 15.19
N THR A 34 -15.13 -2.65 15.68
CA THR A 34 -15.56 -3.77 16.52
C THR A 34 -15.56 -5.06 15.70
N THR A 35 -14.63 -5.97 15.99
CA THR A 35 -14.63 -7.30 15.37
C THR A 35 -15.47 -8.23 16.23
N HIS A 36 -16.62 -8.69 15.72
CA HIS A 36 -17.39 -9.73 16.40
C HIS A 36 -16.59 -11.04 16.42
N ALA A 37 -16.54 -11.70 17.58
CA ALA A 37 -15.70 -12.86 17.89
C ALA A 37 -15.84 -14.09 16.94
N ARG A 38 -16.78 -14.06 16.00
CA ARG A 38 -17.05 -15.14 15.03
C ARG A 38 -16.94 -14.73 13.56
N SER A 39 -16.62 -13.47 13.27
CA SER A 39 -16.48 -13.01 11.88
C SER A 39 -15.01 -12.80 11.55
N ALA A 40 -14.50 -13.57 10.58
CA ALA A 40 -13.19 -13.30 10.00
C ALA A 40 -13.21 -11.92 9.32
N ARG A 41 -12.22 -11.07 9.63
CA ARG A 41 -12.06 -9.78 8.96
C ARG A 41 -11.93 -10.00 7.44
N ARG A 42 -12.67 -9.21 6.68
CA ARG A 42 -12.62 -9.15 5.22
C ARG A 42 -11.89 -7.88 4.83
N PHE A 43 -11.05 -8.01 3.82
CA PHE A 43 -10.26 -6.93 3.27
C PHE A 43 -10.59 -6.78 1.80
N ASP A 44 -10.31 -5.61 1.24
CA ASP A 44 -10.36 -5.36 -0.19
C ASP A 44 -8.97 -5.00 -0.74
N THR A 45 -8.90 -4.70 -2.03
CA THR A 45 -7.65 -4.28 -2.68
C THR A 45 -7.06 -3.00 -2.09
N GLY A 46 -7.88 -2.05 -1.67
CA GLY A 46 -7.40 -0.81 -1.06
C GLY A 46 -6.82 -1.06 0.34
N ASP A 47 -7.34 -2.05 1.07
CA ASP A 47 -6.78 -2.49 2.34
C ASP A 47 -5.40 -3.14 2.13
N LEU A 48 -5.27 -3.97 1.10
CA LEU A 48 -3.97 -4.52 0.70
C LEU A 48 -2.98 -3.41 0.34
N LEU A 49 -3.40 -2.40 -0.44
CA LEU A 49 -2.58 -1.25 -0.79
C LEU A 49 -2.14 -0.46 0.46
N PHE A 50 -3.04 -0.27 1.41
CA PHE A 50 -2.74 0.38 2.68
C PHE A 50 -1.68 -0.37 3.47
N PHE A 51 -1.87 -1.68 3.73
CA PHE A 51 -0.89 -2.46 4.47
C PHE A 51 0.45 -2.60 3.73
N ALA A 52 0.44 -2.70 2.41
CA ALA A 52 1.65 -2.69 1.59
C ALA A 52 2.42 -1.36 1.73
N THR A 53 1.70 -0.24 1.80
CA THR A 53 2.29 1.10 2.00
C THR A 53 2.93 1.20 3.39
N VAL A 54 2.23 0.79 4.44
CA VAL A 54 2.76 0.75 5.82
C VAL A 54 4.01 -0.11 5.87
N GLN A 55 3.96 -1.34 5.34
CA GLN A 55 5.11 -2.24 5.32
C GLN A 55 6.30 -1.65 4.57
N HIS A 56 6.06 -1.00 3.43
CA HIS A 56 7.12 -0.40 2.62
C HIS A 56 7.84 0.70 3.38
N ILE A 57 7.09 1.60 4.02
CA ILE A 57 7.65 2.70 4.82
C ILE A 57 8.37 2.13 6.05
N GLU A 58 7.78 1.16 6.75
CA GLU A 58 8.37 0.51 7.93
C GLU A 58 9.72 -0.13 7.59
N LYS A 59 9.79 -0.93 6.51
CA LYS A 59 11.01 -1.60 6.09
C LYS A 59 12.09 -0.64 5.60
N LYS A 60 11.70 0.45 4.91
CA LYS A 60 12.64 1.38 4.28
C LYS A 60 13.20 2.42 5.25
N PHE A 61 12.40 2.84 6.23
CA PHE A 61 12.74 3.96 7.12
C PHE A 61 12.73 3.60 8.61
N GLY A 62 12.33 2.37 8.97
CA GLY A 62 12.34 1.91 10.36
C GLY A 62 11.31 2.58 11.26
N LEU A 63 10.26 3.18 10.69
CA LEU A 63 9.21 3.83 11.49
C LEU A 63 8.47 2.81 12.34
N SER A 64 8.28 3.11 13.62
CA SER A 64 7.55 2.23 14.53
C SER A 64 6.04 2.23 14.24
N ILE A 65 5.38 1.16 14.66
CA ILE A 65 3.91 1.06 14.62
C ILE A 65 3.21 2.23 15.34
N SER A 66 3.83 2.80 16.38
CA SER A 66 3.29 3.96 17.10
C SER A 66 3.29 5.25 16.26
N VAL A 67 4.26 5.43 15.36
CA VAL A 67 4.26 6.53 14.39
C VAL A 67 3.16 6.30 13.36
N PHE A 68 3.04 5.08 12.82
CA PHE A 68 1.96 4.75 11.89
C PHE A 68 0.59 4.88 12.52
N ALA A 69 0.41 4.59 13.81
CA ALA A 69 -0.88 4.77 14.48
C ALA A 69 -1.39 6.22 14.34
N LYS A 70 -0.51 7.22 14.46
CA LYS A 70 -0.85 8.64 14.28
C LYS A 70 -1.21 9.00 12.84
N LEU A 71 -0.54 8.40 11.86
CA LEU A 71 -0.73 8.68 10.43
C LEU A 71 -1.72 7.76 9.72
N SER A 72 -2.14 6.68 10.38
CA SER A 72 -2.82 5.54 9.76
C SER A 72 -4.08 5.93 8.99
N GLN A 73 -4.95 6.75 9.58
CA GLN A 73 -6.15 7.23 8.91
C GLN A 73 -5.80 8.05 7.66
N CYS A 74 -4.85 8.99 7.78
CA CYS A 74 -4.48 9.85 6.67
C CYS A 74 -3.82 9.06 5.52
N ILE A 75 -2.99 8.06 5.84
CA ILE A 75 -2.43 7.13 4.84
C ILE A 75 -3.55 6.32 4.20
N TYR A 76 -4.49 5.77 4.99
CA TYR A 76 -5.63 4.99 4.49
C TYR A 76 -6.46 5.79 3.48
N ASP A 77 -6.82 7.02 3.83
CA ASP A 77 -7.62 7.88 2.94
C ASP A 77 -6.83 8.26 1.68
N THR A 78 -5.54 8.59 1.85
CA THR A 78 -4.66 8.97 0.74
C THR A 78 -4.50 7.84 -0.27
N VAL A 79 -4.17 6.63 0.17
CA VAL A 79 -3.91 5.52 -0.76
C VAL A 79 -5.18 5.08 -1.49
N ARG A 80 -6.36 5.30 -0.91
CA ARG A 80 -7.67 4.90 -1.44
C ARG A 80 -8.38 5.98 -2.27
N SER A 81 -7.91 7.23 -2.22
CA SER A 81 -8.53 8.32 -2.97
C SER A 81 -8.52 8.05 -4.49
N PRO A 82 -9.67 8.16 -5.20
CA PRO A 82 -9.73 8.02 -6.65
C PRO A 82 -8.78 9.00 -7.33
N ARG A 83 -7.94 8.51 -8.25
CA ARG A 83 -6.98 9.36 -8.96
C ARG A 83 -6.57 8.74 -10.30
N THR A 84 -6.11 9.59 -11.19
CA THR A 84 -5.37 9.20 -12.39
C THR A 84 -4.06 8.56 -11.98
N ILE A 85 -3.84 7.32 -12.44
CA ILE A 85 -2.62 6.57 -12.16
C ILE A 85 -1.46 7.28 -12.85
N ASN A 86 -0.49 7.75 -12.06
CA ASN A 86 0.80 8.23 -12.56
C ASN A 86 1.93 7.30 -12.07
N ASP A 87 2.92 7.10 -12.93
CA ASP A 87 4.07 6.20 -12.69
C ASP A 87 5.05 6.78 -11.65
N HIS A 88 4.99 8.09 -11.42
CA HIS A 88 5.86 8.81 -10.49
C HIS A 88 5.14 9.30 -9.22
N GLU A 89 4.10 8.58 -8.79
CA GLU A 89 3.41 8.93 -7.54
C GLU A 89 4.32 8.71 -6.33
N ARG A 90 4.42 9.76 -5.51
CA ARG A 90 5.02 9.72 -4.18
C ARG A 90 3.96 10.05 -3.15
N ILE A 91 4.10 9.50 -1.97
CA ILE A 91 3.34 9.92 -0.79
C ILE A 91 4.22 10.84 0.04
N PHE A 92 3.73 12.05 0.33
CA PHE A 92 4.31 12.91 1.35
C PHE A 92 3.71 12.55 2.72
N LEU A 93 4.55 12.49 3.74
CA LEU A 93 4.17 12.23 5.13
C LEU A 93 4.73 13.33 6.03
N ASP A 94 3.85 14.07 6.69
CA ASP A 94 4.18 15.01 7.75
C ASP A 94 3.66 14.44 9.08
N ILE A 95 4.59 13.89 9.87
CA ILE A 95 4.29 13.23 11.15
C ILE A 95 3.75 14.23 12.18
N ASN A 96 4.26 15.47 12.15
CA ASN A 96 3.92 16.50 13.14
C ASN A 96 2.51 17.02 12.91
N SER A 97 2.17 17.34 11.66
CA SER A 97 0.84 17.82 11.29
C SER A 97 -0.15 16.70 10.99
N GLN A 98 0.27 15.44 11.05
CA GLN A 98 -0.51 14.25 10.69
C GLN A 98 -1.11 14.32 9.26
N ARG A 99 -0.36 14.91 8.33
CA ARG A 99 -0.79 15.07 6.93
C ARG A 99 -0.14 14.02 6.06
N CYS A 100 -0.92 13.51 5.12
CA CYS A 100 -0.51 12.59 4.08
C CYS A 100 -1.22 13.00 2.80
N PHE A 101 -0.48 13.08 1.71
CA PHE A 101 -1.05 13.32 0.38
C PHE A 101 -0.12 12.78 -0.70
N ILE A 102 -0.67 12.55 -1.88
CA ILE A 102 0.11 12.14 -3.04
C ILE A 102 0.59 13.36 -3.80
N THR A 103 1.81 13.27 -4.30
CA THR A 103 2.40 14.28 -5.14
C THR A 103 3.33 13.65 -6.18
N ASP A 104 3.45 14.32 -7.31
CA ASP A 104 4.43 14.05 -8.35
C ASP A 104 5.62 15.03 -8.28
N THR A 105 5.53 16.08 -7.46
CA THR A 105 6.60 17.06 -7.25
C THR A 105 7.55 16.67 -6.12
N LEU A 106 8.79 17.12 -6.24
CA LEU A 106 9.80 17.08 -5.18
C LEU A 106 9.83 18.38 -4.35
N TYR A 107 9.17 19.43 -4.83
CA TYR A 107 9.14 20.74 -4.20
C TYR A 107 7.97 20.84 -3.23
N ILE A 108 8.22 20.46 -1.98
CA ILE A 108 7.28 20.61 -0.89
C ILE A 108 7.84 21.59 0.12
N ASN A 109 7.12 22.70 0.36
CA ASN A 109 7.52 23.70 1.35
C ASN A 109 7.00 23.33 2.76
N ALA A 110 7.35 22.13 3.21
CA ALA A 110 7.02 21.62 4.53
C ALA A 110 8.01 20.52 4.93
N GLU A 111 8.28 20.39 6.23
CA GLU A 111 9.07 19.28 6.76
C GLU A 111 8.26 17.97 6.68
N GLY A 112 8.91 16.91 6.20
CA GLY A 112 8.29 15.61 6.09
C GLY A 112 9.09 14.65 5.24
N MET A 113 8.48 13.51 4.93
CA MET A 113 9.09 12.43 4.15
C MET A 113 8.37 12.29 2.82
N LEU A 114 9.13 12.25 1.72
CA LEU A 114 8.64 11.84 0.41
C LEU A 114 8.98 10.37 0.17
N VAL A 115 7.95 9.56 -0.03
CA VAL A 115 8.07 8.11 -0.22
C VAL A 115 7.56 7.73 -1.60
N ASP A 116 8.45 7.21 -2.45
CA ASP A 116 8.07 6.57 -3.70
C ASP A 116 7.21 5.33 -3.43
N ILE A 117 6.01 5.28 -4.04
CA ILE A 117 5.05 4.18 -3.86
C ILE A 117 4.92 3.28 -5.09
N ALA A 118 5.72 3.48 -6.13
CA ALA A 118 5.76 2.58 -7.28
C ALA A 118 6.03 1.10 -6.89
N PRO A 119 6.94 0.78 -5.94
CA PRO A 119 7.16 -0.59 -5.48
C PRO A 119 5.91 -1.21 -4.84
N VAL A 120 5.13 -0.39 -4.13
CA VAL A 120 3.89 -0.82 -3.47
C VAL A 120 2.86 -1.19 -4.53
N LYS A 121 2.64 -0.32 -5.53
CA LYS A 121 1.73 -0.58 -6.65
C LYS A 121 2.13 -1.85 -7.40
N LYS A 122 3.43 -2.02 -7.70
CA LYS A 122 3.94 -3.21 -8.38
C LYS A 122 3.67 -4.49 -7.60
N LEU A 123 3.87 -4.48 -6.28
CA LEU A 123 3.56 -5.61 -5.41
C LEU A 123 2.08 -5.96 -5.46
N VAL A 124 1.20 -4.96 -5.29
CA VAL A 124 -0.26 -5.18 -5.28
C VAL A 124 -0.76 -5.66 -6.64
N SER A 125 -0.33 -5.03 -7.73
CA SER A 125 -0.69 -5.45 -9.09
C SER A 125 -0.20 -6.86 -9.40
N GLY A 126 1.02 -7.21 -8.99
CA GLY A 126 1.57 -8.56 -9.16
C GLY A 126 0.75 -9.61 -8.41
N PHE A 127 0.37 -9.34 -7.16
CA PHE A 127 -0.48 -10.24 -6.37
C PHE A 127 -1.87 -10.43 -6.99
N LEU A 128 -2.44 -9.36 -7.56
CA LEU A 128 -3.75 -9.41 -8.22
C LEU A 128 -3.71 -10.01 -9.64
N GLY A 129 -2.52 -10.35 -10.16
CA GLY A 129 -2.36 -10.84 -11.53
C GLY A 129 -2.61 -9.76 -12.60
N LEU A 130 -2.44 -8.48 -12.25
CA LEU A 130 -2.68 -7.33 -13.13
C LEU A 130 -1.41 -6.81 -13.80
N THR A 131 -0.24 -7.36 -13.49
CA THR A 131 1.00 -7.04 -14.22
C THR A 131 0.81 -7.46 -15.68
N PRO A 132 0.93 -6.53 -16.65
CA PRO A 132 0.99 -6.94 -18.04
C PRO A 132 2.24 -7.81 -18.21
N THR A 133 2.04 -9.04 -18.68
CA THR A 133 3.12 -9.84 -19.27
C THR A 133 3.54 -9.12 -20.54
N GLN A 134 4.40 -8.11 -20.42
CA GLN A 134 5.32 -7.81 -21.52
C GLN A 134 6.36 -8.94 -21.51
N GLU A 135 5.93 -10.13 -21.96
CA GLU A 135 6.85 -10.97 -22.70
C GLU A 135 7.30 -10.10 -23.88
N GLU A 136 8.61 -9.89 -24.00
CA GLU A 136 9.20 -9.34 -25.20
C GLU A 136 8.63 -10.14 -26.38
N ILE A 137 7.67 -9.55 -27.10
CA ILE A 137 7.28 -10.05 -28.40
C ILE A 137 8.50 -9.76 -29.27
N HIS A 138 9.42 -10.73 -29.32
CA HIS A 138 10.37 -10.84 -30.41
C HIS A 138 9.52 -10.95 -31.68
N PHE A 139 9.22 -9.81 -32.29
CA PHE A 139 8.78 -9.75 -33.66
C PHE A 139 9.96 -10.26 -34.50
N GLY A 140 10.00 -11.58 -34.67
CA GLY A 140 10.77 -12.23 -35.72
C GLY A 140 10.18 -11.79 -37.05
N LEU A 141 10.55 -10.59 -37.50
CA LEU A 141 10.40 -10.17 -38.88
C LEU A 141 11.38 -11.03 -39.68
N ALA A 142 10.91 -12.21 -40.10
CA ALA A 142 11.54 -12.98 -41.14
C ALA A 142 11.58 -12.10 -42.38
N LYS A 143 12.80 -11.70 -42.75
CA LYS A 143 13.09 -11.00 -43.99
C LYS A 143 12.70 -11.94 -45.14
N VAL A 144 11.57 -11.68 -45.78
CA VAL A 144 11.19 -12.37 -47.02
C VAL A 144 12.25 -12.01 -48.06
N SER A 145 12.92 -13.03 -48.57
CA SER A 145 13.92 -12.94 -49.65
C SER A 145 13.22 -12.87 -51.00
#